data_AF-A0A3A9ZUR3-F1
#
_entry.id   AF-A0A3A9ZUR3-F1
#
_cell.length_a   1.000
_cell.length_b   1.000
_cell.length_c   1.000
_cell.angle_alpha   90.00
_cell.angle_beta   90.00
_cell.angle_gamma   90.00
#
_symmetry.space_group_name_H-M   'P 1'
#
loop_
_entity.id
_entity.type
_entity.pdbx_description
1 polymer ?
#
loop_
_entity_poly.entity_id
_entity_poly.type
_entity_poly.pdbx_seq_one_letter_code
_entity_poly.pdbx_strand_id
1 'polypeptide(L)'
;DELRRLRSTPARAALAHIVEALDGAPLPRALLVPDLPDRVAELLDWVWTRTVRPEWPRYRRLFEADIATRTQSLTSGGWAAALSGLRPGMRWLGDGRLRVNAYPYPPREISGAQLLFIPTTAPRGWVGRDEPRRYAITYPCSGLLAEPGAGRRVPEEALGRLIGPTRAAILTQLGAPKSTTQLVALTGYTLGSVGGHLKVLLEARLVHRRRSGRVVLYHRTPLGDSLVGDGPPQLG
;
A
#
# COMPACT_ATOMS: atom_id res chain seq x y z
N ASP A 1 27.59 3.71 5.80
CA ASP A 1 27.70 2.97 7.08
C ASP A 1 26.99 1.62 7.09
N GLU A 2 25.76 1.51 6.58
CA GLU A 2 25.01 0.24 6.56
C GLU A 2 25.67 -0.88 5.76
N LEU A 3 26.11 -0.61 4.52
CA LEU A 3 26.84 -1.60 3.72
C LEU A 3 28.15 -2.04 4.38
N ARG A 4 28.82 -1.15 5.14
CA ARG A 4 30.02 -1.51 5.89
C ARG A 4 29.69 -2.47 7.03
N ARG A 5 28.61 -2.21 7.77
CA ARG A 5 28.11 -3.13 8.82
C ARG A 5 27.74 -4.50 8.24
N LEU A 6 27.07 -4.51 7.09
CA LEU A 6 26.72 -5.75 6.40
C LEU A 6 27.97 -6.55 6.03
N ARG A 7 28.97 -5.90 5.41
CA ARG A 7 30.25 -6.56 5.07
C ARG A 7 31.00 -7.10 6.29
N SER A 8 30.92 -6.43 7.44
CA SER A 8 31.51 -6.92 8.69
C SER A 8 30.73 -8.04 9.37
N THR A 9 29.56 -8.41 8.86
CA THR A 9 28.74 -9.48 9.45
C THR A 9 29.36 -10.84 9.14
N PRO A 10 29.60 -11.72 10.14
CA PRO A 10 30.10 -13.07 9.86
C PRO A 10 29.17 -13.82 8.90
N ALA A 11 29.73 -14.48 7.88
CA ALA A 11 28.93 -15.19 6.85
C ALA A 11 27.93 -16.19 7.45
N ARG A 12 28.30 -16.88 8.54
CA ARG A 12 27.40 -17.78 9.28
C ARG A 12 26.18 -17.04 9.87
N ALA A 13 26.37 -15.85 10.40
CA ALA A 13 25.29 -15.04 10.97
C ALA A 13 24.38 -14.51 9.85
N ALA A 14 24.96 -14.02 8.74
CA ALA A 14 24.20 -13.61 7.56
C ALA A 14 23.35 -14.78 7.01
N LEU A 15 23.92 -15.98 6.96
CA LEU A 15 23.21 -17.17 6.51
C LEU A 15 22.07 -17.56 7.46
N ALA A 16 22.30 -17.48 8.78
CA ALA A 16 21.26 -17.74 9.77
C ALA A 16 20.05 -16.80 9.61
N HIS A 17 20.29 -15.51 9.35
CA HIS A 17 19.21 -14.56 9.07
C HIS A 17 18.43 -14.89 7.79
N ILE A 18 19.11 -15.35 6.74
CA ILE A 18 18.43 -15.77 5.50
C ILE A 18 17.59 -17.03 5.74
N VAL A 19 18.14 -18.02 6.46
CA VAL A 19 17.40 -19.25 6.80
C VAL A 19 16.16 -18.93 7.62
N GLU A 20 16.26 -18.02 8.59
CA GLU A 20 15.11 -17.53 9.34
C GLU A 20 14.07 -16.87 8.41
N ALA A 21 14.52 -16.02 7.49
CA ALA A 21 13.63 -15.33 6.55
C ALA A 21 12.95 -16.27 5.52
N LEU A 22 13.57 -17.40 5.21
CA LEU A 22 13.03 -18.41 4.30
C LEU A 22 11.90 -19.25 4.92
N ASP A 23 11.73 -19.21 6.25
CA ASP A 23 10.63 -19.86 6.98
C ASP A 23 10.41 -21.34 6.58
N GLY A 24 11.52 -22.10 6.53
CA GLY A 24 11.52 -23.52 6.17
C GLY A 24 11.68 -23.81 4.67
N ALA A 25 11.69 -22.78 3.80
CA ALA A 25 12.01 -22.98 2.39
C ALA A 25 13.50 -23.38 2.19
N PRO A 26 13.80 -24.20 1.18
CA PRO A 26 15.17 -24.67 0.94
C PRO A 26 16.08 -23.50 0.60
N LEU A 27 17.22 -23.44 1.29
CA LEU A 27 18.26 -22.45 1.01
C LEU A 27 18.85 -22.68 -0.40
N PRO A 28 18.80 -21.68 -1.30
CA PRO A 28 19.43 -21.81 -2.61
C PRO A 28 20.93 -22.05 -2.49
N ARG A 29 21.46 -23.06 -3.19
CA ARG A 29 22.91 -23.38 -3.18
C ARG A 29 23.79 -22.19 -3.56
N ALA A 30 23.27 -21.27 -4.38
CA ALA A 30 23.96 -20.04 -4.76
C ALA A 30 24.29 -19.10 -3.58
N LEU A 31 23.63 -19.27 -2.43
CA LEU A 31 23.88 -18.48 -1.21
C LEU A 31 24.89 -19.13 -0.25
N LEU A 32 25.31 -20.37 -0.52
CA LEU A 32 26.29 -21.10 0.30
C LEU A 32 27.73 -20.73 -0.11
N VAL A 33 28.07 -19.45 0.06
CA VAL A 33 29.37 -18.89 -0.33
C VAL A 33 30.05 -18.18 0.85
N PRO A 34 31.38 -18.24 0.98
CA PRO A 34 32.09 -17.66 2.12
C PRO A 34 32.07 -16.13 2.13
N ASP A 35 31.93 -15.50 0.96
CA ASP A 35 31.85 -14.05 0.72
C ASP A 35 30.40 -13.54 0.64
N LEU A 36 29.43 -14.29 1.17
CA LEU A 36 28.00 -13.94 1.12
C LEU A 36 27.70 -12.51 1.59
N PRO A 37 28.25 -12.00 2.72
CA PRO A 37 27.99 -10.63 3.15
C PRO A 37 28.45 -9.57 2.14
N ASP A 38 29.60 -9.78 1.50
CA ASP A 38 30.13 -8.89 0.47
C ASP A 38 29.26 -8.89 -0.78
N ARG A 39 28.87 -10.07 -1.27
CA ARG A 39 27.96 -10.20 -2.42
C ARG A 39 26.61 -9.55 -2.20
N VAL A 40 26.02 -9.73 -1.00
CA VAL A 40 24.75 -9.08 -0.66
C VAL A 40 24.94 -7.57 -0.58
N ALA A 41 26.05 -7.09 -0.01
CA ALA A 41 26.33 -5.66 0.03
C ALA A 41 26.51 -5.05 -1.37
N GLU A 42 27.20 -5.74 -2.28
CA GLU A 42 27.34 -5.34 -3.68
C GLU A 42 25.99 -5.32 -4.41
N LEU A 43 25.17 -6.35 -4.23
CA LEU A 43 23.84 -6.41 -4.83
C LEU A 43 22.96 -5.27 -4.33
N LEU A 44 22.95 -5.01 -3.01
CA LEU A 44 22.17 -3.93 -2.43
C LEU A 44 22.65 -2.56 -2.92
N ASP A 45 23.97 -2.36 -3.06
CA ASP A 45 24.53 -1.12 -3.61
C ASP A 45 24.15 -0.93 -5.08
N TRP A 46 24.20 -2.01 -5.87
CA TRP A 46 23.78 -2.00 -7.27
C TRP A 46 22.28 -1.68 -7.38
N VAL A 47 21.42 -2.36 -6.63
CA VAL A 47 19.97 -2.10 -6.61
C VAL A 47 19.69 -0.66 -6.19
N TRP A 48 20.31 -0.20 -5.11
CA TRP A 48 20.18 1.19 -4.68
C TRP A 48 20.57 2.16 -5.80
N THR A 49 21.76 2.01 -6.37
CA THR A 49 22.30 2.98 -7.33
C THR A 49 21.58 2.94 -8.67
N ARG A 50 21.20 1.76 -9.15
CA ARG A 50 20.63 1.56 -10.50
C ARG A 50 19.11 1.63 -10.53
N THR A 51 18.42 1.27 -9.46
CA THR A 51 16.96 1.15 -9.47
C THR A 51 16.28 2.11 -8.51
N VAL A 52 16.78 2.25 -7.27
CA VAL A 52 16.08 3.04 -6.24
C VAL A 52 16.46 4.52 -6.29
N ARG A 53 17.75 4.84 -6.36
CA ARG A 53 18.29 6.20 -6.30
C ARG A 53 17.71 7.14 -7.37
N PRO A 54 17.52 6.73 -8.65
CA PRO A 54 16.91 7.61 -9.65
C PRO A 54 15.50 8.07 -9.27
N GLU A 55 14.70 7.16 -8.71
CA GLU A 55 13.31 7.40 -8.30
C GLU A 55 13.18 7.89 -6.85
N TRP A 56 14.27 7.91 -6.08
CA TRP A 56 14.25 8.19 -4.65
C TRP A 56 13.60 9.53 -4.27
N PRO A 57 13.85 10.66 -4.97
CA PRO A 57 13.16 11.91 -4.66
C PRO A 57 11.64 11.80 -4.73
N ARG A 58 11.10 10.96 -5.63
CA ARG A 58 9.67 10.68 -5.76
C ARG A 58 9.16 9.84 -4.60
N TYR A 59 9.81 8.71 -4.32
CA TYR A 59 9.42 7.83 -3.20
C TYR A 59 9.51 8.54 -1.85
N ARG A 60 10.55 9.36 -1.65
CA ARG A 60 10.71 10.13 -0.41
C ARG A 60 9.52 11.06 -0.15
N ARG A 61 9.06 11.80 -1.17
CA ARG A 61 7.87 12.66 -1.04
C ARG A 61 6.61 11.86 -0.68
N LEU A 62 6.43 10.69 -1.30
CA LEU A 62 5.29 9.81 -1.00
C LEU A 62 5.34 9.30 0.44
N PHE A 63 6.51 8.89 0.90
CA PHE A 63 6.72 8.45 2.29
C PHE A 63 6.52 9.58 3.29
N GLU A 64 7.02 10.77 3.02
CA GLU A 64 6.83 11.96 3.87
C GLU A 64 5.34 12.31 4.00
N ALA A 65 4.58 12.28 2.90
CA ALA A 65 3.13 12.54 2.91
C ALA A 65 2.32 11.47 3.66
N ASP A 66 2.68 10.19 3.50
CA ASP A 66 2.07 9.10 4.28
C ASP A 66 2.37 9.28 5.77
N ILE A 67 3.62 9.51 6.15
CA ILE A 67 4.03 9.73 7.55
C ILE A 67 3.27 10.91 8.16
N ALA A 68 3.12 12.03 7.43
CA ALA A 68 2.35 13.19 7.89
C ALA A 68 0.87 12.81 8.15
N THR A 69 0.25 12.08 7.23
CA THR A 69 -1.14 11.60 7.37
C THR A 69 -1.31 10.67 8.58
N ARG A 70 -0.36 9.76 8.81
CA ARG A 70 -0.37 8.86 9.98
C ARG A 70 -0.16 9.61 11.28
N THR A 71 0.70 10.62 11.27
CA THR A 71 0.94 11.48 12.43
C THR A 71 -0.32 12.29 12.78
N GLN A 72 -1.02 12.84 11.79
CA GLN A 72 -2.29 13.52 11.99
C GLN A 72 -3.40 12.58 12.48
N SER A 73 -3.42 11.34 11.99
CA SER A 73 -4.37 10.32 12.47
C SER A 73 -4.10 9.95 13.92
N LEU A 74 -2.83 9.92 14.33
CA LEU A 74 -2.44 9.68 15.72
C LEU A 74 -2.91 10.80 16.64
N THR A 75 -2.78 12.06 16.24
CA THR A 75 -3.20 13.19 17.07
C THR A 75 -4.72 13.31 17.18
N SER A 76 -5.47 12.95 16.14
CA SER A 76 -6.93 13.10 16.10
C SER A 76 -7.71 11.86 16.59
N GLY A 77 -7.16 10.66 16.44
CA GLY A 77 -7.85 9.40 16.73
C GLY A 77 -7.01 8.34 17.45
N GLY A 78 -5.83 8.72 17.95
CA GLY A 78 -4.93 7.84 18.68
C GLY A 78 -4.35 6.69 17.85
N TRP A 79 -3.76 5.70 18.54
CA TRP A 79 -3.09 4.56 17.92
C TRP A 79 -4.00 3.71 17.04
N ALA A 80 -5.27 3.56 17.41
CA ALA A 80 -6.23 2.81 16.60
C ALA A 80 -6.43 3.45 15.22
N ALA A 81 -6.53 4.78 15.15
CA ALA A 81 -6.65 5.49 13.88
C ALA A 81 -5.34 5.49 13.09
N ALA A 82 -4.21 5.79 13.75
CA ALA A 82 -2.89 5.86 13.12
C ALA A 82 -2.49 4.53 12.45
N LEU A 83 -2.76 3.41 13.12
CA LEU A 83 -2.36 2.08 12.65
C LEU A 83 -3.41 1.41 11.75
N SER A 84 -4.56 2.05 11.56
CA SER A 84 -5.64 1.51 10.74
C SER A 84 -5.20 1.34 9.29
N GLY A 85 -5.39 0.12 8.76
CA GLY A 85 -5.12 -0.20 7.37
C GLY A 85 -3.64 -0.23 6.98
N LEU A 86 -2.68 -0.22 7.92
CA LEU A 86 -1.26 -0.35 7.60
C LEU A 86 -0.91 -1.71 6.96
N ARG A 87 -1.53 -2.80 7.44
CA ARG A 87 -1.39 -4.13 6.85
C ARG A 87 -2.58 -5.02 7.23
N PRO A 88 -2.90 -6.05 6.43
CA PRO A 88 -3.96 -7.00 6.76
C PRO A 88 -3.75 -7.66 8.14
N GLY A 89 -4.81 -7.69 8.95
CA GLY A 89 -4.82 -8.31 10.27
C GLY A 89 -4.22 -7.46 11.40
N MET A 90 -3.56 -6.33 11.08
CA MET A 90 -2.99 -5.45 12.09
C MET A 90 -4.07 -4.63 12.78
N ARG A 91 -4.03 -4.59 14.11
CA ARG A 91 -5.04 -3.90 14.92
C ARG A 91 -4.46 -3.48 16.26
N TRP A 92 -4.74 -2.23 16.64
CA TRP A 92 -4.55 -1.79 18.02
C TRP A 92 -5.61 -2.43 18.91
N LEU A 93 -5.18 -3.16 19.95
CA LEU A 93 -6.07 -3.89 20.85
C LEU A 93 -6.41 -3.11 22.13
N GLY A 94 -5.74 -1.99 22.40
CA GLY A 94 -5.80 -1.28 23.68
C GLY A 94 -4.70 -1.73 24.65
N ASP A 95 -4.53 -0.99 25.74
CA ASP A 95 -3.61 -1.31 26.84
C ASP A 95 -2.16 -1.58 26.38
N GLY A 96 -1.66 -0.79 25.43
CA GLY A 96 -0.30 -0.97 24.89
C GLY A 96 -0.13 -2.17 23.96
N ARG A 97 -1.20 -2.89 23.61
CA ARG A 97 -1.13 -4.12 22.80
C ARG A 97 -1.43 -3.84 21.32
N LEU A 98 -0.50 -4.27 20.48
CA LEU A 98 -0.61 -4.23 19.03
C LEU A 98 -0.62 -5.65 18.47
N ARG A 99 -1.71 -6.02 17.79
CA ARG A 99 -1.71 -7.21 16.94
C ARG A 99 -1.04 -6.85 15.63
N VAL A 100 0.09 -7.47 15.32
CA VAL A 100 0.83 -7.23 14.07
C VAL A 100 0.27 -8.05 12.91
N ASN A 101 -0.13 -9.31 13.11
CA ASN A 101 -0.71 -10.22 12.11
C ASN A 101 -1.79 -11.14 12.76
N ALA A 102 -2.45 -11.97 11.95
CA ALA A 102 -3.50 -12.88 12.43
C ALA A 102 -3.02 -14.31 12.74
N TYR A 103 -1.71 -14.57 12.65
CA TYR A 103 -1.14 -15.89 12.92
C TYR A 103 -1.12 -16.15 14.43
N PRO A 104 -1.26 -17.42 14.87
CA PRO A 104 -1.32 -17.80 16.27
C PRO A 104 0.07 -17.82 16.93
N TYR A 105 0.83 -16.74 16.78
CA TYR A 105 2.10 -16.57 17.48
C TYR A 105 1.89 -16.11 18.92
N PRO A 106 2.73 -16.55 19.88
CA PRO A 106 2.65 -16.06 21.25
C PRO A 106 2.88 -14.54 21.30
N PRO A 107 2.21 -13.82 22.21
CA PRO A 107 2.45 -12.40 22.41
C PRO A 107 3.91 -12.17 22.84
N ARG A 108 4.46 -11.03 22.42
CA ARG A 108 5.82 -10.60 22.78
C ARG A 108 5.75 -9.29 23.53
N GLU A 109 6.47 -9.25 24.65
CA GLU A 109 6.71 -8.01 25.37
C GLU A 109 7.93 -7.31 24.79
N ILE A 110 7.75 -6.06 24.36
CA ILE A 110 8.80 -5.24 23.73
C ILE A 110 9.07 -3.97 24.55
N SER A 111 8.68 -3.98 25.83
CA SER A 111 8.90 -2.88 26.77
C SER A 111 10.38 -2.49 26.78
N GLY A 112 10.68 -1.21 26.55
CA GLY A 112 12.05 -0.68 26.45
C GLY A 112 12.72 -0.81 25.08
N ALA A 113 12.09 -1.49 24.11
CA ALA A 113 12.56 -1.54 22.73
C ALA A 113 12.00 -0.38 21.89
N GLN A 114 12.70 0.00 20.82
CA GLN A 114 12.16 0.94 19.82
C GLN A 114 11.26 0.20 18.83
N LEU A 115 10.06 0.74 18.57
CA LEU A 115 9.17 0.27 17.51
C LEU A 115 9.11 1.30 16.39
N LEU A 116 9.61 0.93 15.21
CA LEU A 116 9.61 1.77 14.02
C LEU A 116 8.47 1.35 13.07
N PHE A 117 7.84 2.33 12.44
CA PHE A 117 6.92 2.12 11.32
C PHE A 117 7.58 2.67 10.06
N ILE A 118 7.84 1.79 9.09
CA ILE A 118 8.64 2.11 7.90
C ILE A 118 7.78 1.92 6.65
N PRO A 119 7.43 2.99 5.90
CA PRO A 119 6.70 2.82 4.66
C PRO A 119 7.58 2.13 3.61
N THR A 120 6.96 1.33 2.75
CA THR A 120 7.62 0.68 1.60
C THR A 120 6.79 0.84 0.33
N THR A 121 7.46 0.70 -0.82
CA THR A 121 6.83 0.57 -2.14
C THR A 121 6.38 -0.86 -2.43
N ALA A 122 6.79 -1.84 -1.62
CA ALA A 122 6.37 -3.22 -1.79
C ALA A 122 4.87 -3.38 -1.51
N PRO A 123 4.18 -4.27 -2.26
CA PRO A 123 2.75 -4.51 -2.08
C PRO A 123 2.43 -5.21 -0.75
N ARG A 124 3.45 -5.78 -0.09
CA ARG A 124 3.33 -6.47 1.19
C ARG A 124 4.35 -5.90 2.17
N GLY A 125 3.92 -5.77 3.42
CA GLY A 125 4.78 -5.42 4.55
C GLY A 125 5.35 -6.64 5.26
N TRP A 126 6.41 -6.43 6.03
CA TRP A 126 7.06 -7.44 6.85
C TRP A 126 7.42 -6.87 8.22
N VAL A 127 7.81 -7.75 9.15
CA VAL A 127 8.29 -7.36 10.47
C VAL A 127 9.78 -7.66 10.54
N GLY A 128 10.58 -6.64 10.80
CA GLY A 128 12.01 -6.75 11.08
C GLY A 128 12.27 -6.76 12.58
N ARG A 129 13.30 -7.49 12.99
CA ARG A 129 13.69 -7.66 14.39
C ARG A 129 15.19 -7.53 14.54
N ASP A 130 15.61 -6.72 15.50
CA ASP A 130 16.97 -6.65 16.03
C ASP A 130 16.82 -6.79 17.55
N GLU A 131 16.55 -8.01 17.98
CA GLU A 131 16.19 -8.30 19.37
C GLU A 131 17.40 -8.12 20.30
N PRO A 132 17.20 -7.55 21.51
CA PRO A 132 15.96 -7.02 22.07
C PRO A 132 15.75 -5.51 21.78
N ARG A 133 16.61 -4.89 20.98
CA ARG A 133 16.76 -3.42 20.91
C ARG A 133 15.67 -2.76 20.07
N ARG A 134 15.33 -3.33 18.92
CA ARG A 134 14.49 -2.67 17.91
C ARG A 134 13.58 -3.64 17.17
N TYR A 135 12.39 -3.16 16.89
CA TYR A 135 11.40 -3.80 16.04
C TYR A 135 10.99 -2.82 14.94
N ALA A 136 10.77 -3.33 13.73
CA ALA A 136 10.30 -2.53 12.61
C ALA A 136 9.09 -3.19 11.97
N ILE A 137 8.03 -2.41 11.76
CA ILE A 137 6.90 -2.81 10.94
C ILE A 137 7.04 -2.06 9.62
N THR A 138 7.45 -2.79 8.59
CA THR A 138 7.46 -2.28 7.23
C THR A 138 6.06 -2.45 6.64
N TYR A 139 5.47 -1.38 6.09
CA TYR A 139 4.09 -1.37 5.63
C TYR A 139 3.93 -0.71 4.25
N PRO A 140 3.02 -1.18 3.38
CA PRO A 140 2.77 -0.54 2.08
C PRO A 140 2.34 0.92 2.27
N CYS A 141 3.09 1.84 1.66
CA CYS A 141 2.78 3.26 1.72
C CYS A 141 1.41 3.53 1.06
N SER A 142 0.51 4.25 1.75
CA SER A 142 -0.84 4.51 1.23
C SER A 142 -0.83 5.39 -0.02
N GLY A 143 0.16 6.29 -0.16
CA GLY A 143 0.35 7.12 -1.35
C GLY A 143 0.72 6.32 -2.62
N LEU A 144 1.32 5.13 -2.48
CA LEU A 144 1.56 4.23 -3.61
C LEU A 144 0.33 3.40 -4.00
N LEU A 145 -0.63 3.24 -3.08
CA LEU A 145 -1.93 2.65 -3.37
C LEU A 145 -2.89 3.67 -4.01
N ALA A 146 -2.55 4.96 -3.96
CA ALA A 146 -3.28 6.06 -4.59
C ALA A 146 -2.64 6.58 -5.90
N GLU A 147 -1.40 6.18 -6.21
CA GLU A 147 -0.72 6.53 -7.46
C GLU A 147 -1.07 5.52 -8.59
N PRO A 148 -1.53 6.00 -9.76
CA PRO A 148 -1.87 5.16 -10.91
C PRO A 148 -0.59 4.65 -11.57
N GLY A 149 -0.18 3.41 -11.29
CA GLY A 149 1.03 2.88 -11.91
C GLY A 149 1.34 1.41 -11.63
N ALA A 150 0.48 0.51 -12.12
CA ALA A 150 0.82 -0.87 -12.54
C ALA A 150 -0.41 -1.66 -13.03
N GLY A 151 -1.63 -1.14 -12.84
CA GLY A 151 -2.78 -1.53 -13.67
C GLY A 151 -2.73 -0.70 -14.95
N ARG A 152 -2.62 -1.34 -16.12
CA ARG A 152 -2.85 -0.65 -17.38
C ARG A 152 -4.31 -0.20 -17.36
N ARG A 153 -4.57 1.10 -17.13
CA ARG A 153 -5.93 1.68 -17.19
C ARG A 153 -6.64 1.09 -18.40
N VAL A 154 -7.83 0.56 -18.18
CA VAL A 154 -8.61 0.00 -19.28
C VAL A 154 -8.89 1.15 -20.25
N PRO A 155 -8.53 1.04 -21.55
CA PRO A 155 -8.83 2.09 -22.51
C PRO A 155 -10.33 2.41 -22.47
N GLU A 156 -10.68 3.70 -22.44
CA GLU A 156 -12.05 4.15 -22.26
C GLU A 156 -13.01 3.55 -23.31
N GLU A 157 -12.53 3.33 -24.54
CA GLU A 157 -13.26 2.64 -25.60
C GLU A 157 -13.62 1.19 -25.25
N ALA A 158 -12.68 0.44 -24.65
CA ALA A 158 -12.91 -0.94 -24.26
C ALA A 158 -13.91 -1.03 -23.09
N LEU A 159 -13.80 -0.11 -22.13
CA LEU A 159 -14.77 0.02 -21.04
C LEU A 159 -16.15 0.45 -21.58
N GLY A 160 -16.17 1.36 -22.55
CA GLY A 160 -17.38 1.82 -23.22
C GLY A 160 -18.11 0.70 -23.96
N ARG A 161 -17.39 -0.26 -24.56
CA ARG A 161 -18.02 -1.46 -25.14
C ARG A 161 -18.64 -2.39 -24.10
N LEU A 162 -18.03 -2.49 -22.91
CA LEU A 162 -18.50 -3.38 -21.85
C LEU A 162 -19.71 -2.82 -21.10
N ILE A 163 -19.60 -1.57 -20.63
CA ILE A 163 -20.61 -0.96 -19.77
C ILE A 163 -21.34 0.20 -20.44
N GLY A 164 -21.15 0.45 -21.73
CA GLY A 164 -21.72 1.59 -22.43
C GLY A 164 -20.90 2.87 -22.23
N PRO A 165 -20.78 3.71 -23.27
CA PRO A 165 -19.86 4.85 -23.30
C PRO A 165 -20.13 5.88 -22.20
N THR A 166 -21.39 6.20 -21.94
CA THR A 166 -21.77 7.20 -20.92
C THR A 166 -21.44 6.73 -19.50
N ARG A 167 -21.65 5.45 -19.18
CA ARG A 167 -21.30 4.90 -17.86
C ARG A 167 -19.78 4.80 -17.69
N ALA A 168 -19.06 4.45 -18.75
CA ALA A 168 -17.60 4.46 -18.76
C ALA A 168 -17.05 5.86 -18.49
N ALA A 169 -17.53 6.87 -19.21
CA ALA A 169 -17.12 8.27 -19.02
C ALA A 169 -17.38 8.75 -17.58
N ILE A 170 -18.59 8.50 -17.04
CA ILE A 170 -18.93 8.88 -15.65
C ILE A 170 -18.03 8.15 -14.63
N LEU A 171 -17.80 6.85 -14.81
CA LEU A 171 -16.99 6.05 -13.89
C LEU A 171 -15.52 6.50 -13.89
N THR A 172 -14.96 6.82 -15.06
CA THR A 172 -13.57 7.32 -15.20
C THR A 172 -13.37 8.67 -14.49
N GLN A 173 -14.38 9.55 -14.50
CA GLN A 173 -14.31 10.85 -13.81
C GLN A 173 -14.31 10.73 -12.27
N LEU A 174 -14.69 9.58 -11.71
CA LEU A 174 -14.84 9.36 -10.27
C LEU A 174 -13.57 8.87 -9.55
N GLY A 175 -12.38 9.07 -10.13
CA GLY A 175 -11.11 8.88 -9.42
C GLY A 175 -10.94 9.79 -8.20
N ALA A 176 -11.71 10.89 -8.14
CA ALA A 176 -11.91 11.68 -6.93
C ALA A 176 -13.42 11.95 -6.74
N PRO A 177 -13.89 12.14 -5.49
CA PRO A 177 -15.31 12.28 -5.18
C PRO A 177 -15.96 13.47 -5.91
N LYS A 178 -17.11 13.27 -6.56
CA LYS A 178 -17.82 14.32 -7.31
C LYS A 178 -19.32 14.29 -7.11
N SER A 179 -19.96 15.45 -7.18
CA SER A 179 -21.42 15.57 -7.24
C SER A 179 -21.95 15.30 -8.64
N THR A 180 -23.27 15.06 -8.75
CA THR A 180 -23.94 14.95 -10.05
C THR A 180 -23.74 16.20 -10.91
N THR A 181 -23.76 17.40 -10.33
CA THR A 181 -23.57 18.67 -11.05
C THR A 181 -22.14 18.83 -11.56
N GLN A 182 -21.13 18.40 -10.80
CA GLN A 182 -19.74 18.36 -11.26
C GLN A 182 -19.56 17.36 -12.41
N LEU A 183 -20.22 16.21 -12.35
CA LEU A 183 -20.18 15.22 -13.43
C LEU A 183 -20.85 15.73 -14.71
N VAL A 184 -21.98 16.45 -14.62
CA VAL A 184 -22.60 17.14 -15.75
C VAL A 184 -21.62 18.10 -16.40
N ALA A 185 -20.95 18.94 -15.60
CA ALA A 185 -19.99 19.92 -16.10
C ALA A 185 -18.77 19.27 -16.80
N LEU A 186 -18.30 18.12 -16.30
CA LEU A 186 -17.13 17.43 -16.84
C LEU A 186 -17.43 16.56 -18.05
N THR A 187 -18.65 16.04 -18.17
CA THR A 187 -19.02 15.07 -19.22
C THR A 187 -19.88 15.67 -20.33
N GLY A 188 -20.48 16.84 -20.11
CA GLY A 188 -21.42 17.47 -21.05
C GLY A 188 -22.79 16.79 -21.14
N TYR A 189 -23.03 15.72 -20.37
CA TYR A 189 -24.33 15.04 -20.35
C TYR A 189 -25.37 15.78 -19.51
N THR A 190 -26.65 15.60 -19.83
CA THR A 190 -27.75 16.21 -19.08
C THR A 190 -27.86 15.64 -17.66
N LEU A 191 -28.40 16.44 -16.73
CA LEU A 191 -28.57 16.03 -15.33
C LEU A 191 -29.37 14.73 -15.17
N GLY A 192 -30.44 14.56 -15.96
CA GLY A 192 -31.26 13.35 -15.97
C GLY A 192 -30.50 12.12 -16.46
N SER A 193 -29.67 12.28 -17.50
CA SER A 193 -28.80 11.22 -18.02
C SER A 193 -27.76 10.80 -16.97
N VAL A 194 -27.00 11.76 -16.42
CA VAL A 194 -26.00 11.48 -15.39
C VAL A 194 -26.63 10.82 -14.17
N GLY A 195 -27.78 11.32 -13.70
CA GLY A 195 -28.51 10.74 -12.57
C GLY A 195 -28.96 9.30 -12.83
N GLY A 196 -29.51 9.01 -14.01
CA GLY A 196 -29.93 7.67 -14.41
C GLY A 196 -28.75 6.70 -14.47
N HIS A 197 -27.62 7.11 -15.04
CA HIS A 197 -26.41 6.29 -15.10
C HIS A 197 -25.79 6.06 -13.72
N LEU A 198 -25.77 7.06 -12.84
CA LEU A 198 -25.31 6.90 -11.46
C LEU A 198 -26.19 5.93 -10.68
N LYS A 199 -27.51 5.91 -10.91
CA LYS A 199 -28.42 4.92 -10.31
C LYS A 199 -28.03 3.51 -10.71
N VAL A 200 -27.80 3.25 -12.00
CA VAL A 200 -27.37 1.94 -12.49
C VAL A 200 -26.00 1.55 -11.91
N LEU A 201 -25.04 2.48 -11.86
CA LEU A 201 -23.72 2.22 -11.30
C LEU A 201 -23.76 1.94 -9.78
N LEU A 202 -24.68 2.56 -9.05
CA LEU A 202 -24.95 2.27 -7.62
C LEU A 202 -25.54 0.87 -7.44
N GLU A 203 -26.56 0.53 -8.24
CA GLU A 203 -27.22 -0.79 -8.20
C GLU A 203 -26.23 -1.92 -8.55
N ALA A 204 -25.33 -1.66 -9.51
CA ALA A 204 -24.23 -2.55 -9.87
C ALA A 204 -23.06 -2.54 -8.87
N ARG A 205 -23.13 -1.74 -7.79
CA ARG A 205 -22.09 -1.58 -6.75
C ARG A 205 -20.72 -1.13 -7.27
N LEU A 206 -20.68 -0.43 -8.41
CA LEU A 206 -19.46 0.16 -8.99
C LEU A 206 -19.14 1.52 -8.37
N VAL A 207 -20.14 2.20 -7.82
CA VAL A 207 -19.99 3.45 -7.07
C VAL A 207 -20.74 3.36 -5.76
N HIS A 208 -20.34 4.17 -4.79
CA HIS A 208 -21.11 4.46 -3.58
C HIS A 208 -21.31 5.97 -3.46
N ARG A 209 -22.26 6.39 -2.61
CA ARG A 209 -22.53 7.81 -2.37
C ARG A 209 -22.43 8.16 -0.90
N ARG A 210 -21.95 9.36 -0.60
CA ARG A 210 -21.89 9.92 0.75
C ARG A 210 -22.38 11.36 0.71
N ARG A 211 -23.13 11.77 1.72
CA ARG A 211 -23.52 13.17 1.89
C ARG A 211 -22.38 13.94 2.56
N SER A 212 -21.99 15.06 1.97
CA SER A 212 -21.04 16.04 2.52
C SER A 212 -21.74 17.39 2.60
N GLY A 213 -22.20 17.76 3.79
CA GLY A 213 -23.07 18.92 4.00
C GLY A 213 -24.37 18.83 3.19
N ARG A 214 -24.60 19.80 2.30
CA ARG A 214 -25.78 19.87 1.44
C ARG A 214 -25.63 19.12 0.10
N VAL A 215 -24.46 18.53 -0.16
CA VAL A 215 -24.14 17.91 -1.45
C VAL A 215 -24.00 16.40 -1.29
N VAL A 216 -24.48 15.64 -2.27
CA VAL A 216 -24.21 14.20 -2.38
C VAL A 216 -23.02 14.01 -3.30
N LEU A 217 -21.98 13.36 -2.80
CA LEU A 217 -20.80 12.99 -3.55
C LEU A 217 -20.83 11.50 -3.88
N TYR A 218 -20.39 11.17 -5.07
CA TYR A 218 -20.21 9.81 -5.57
C TYR A 218 -18.73 9.46 -5.56
N HIS A 219 -18.45 8.21 -5.27
CA HIS A 219 -17.12 7.64 -5.13
C HIS A 219 -17.10 6.28 -5.83
N ARG A 220 -15.99 5.90 -6.48
CA ARG A 220 -15.83 4.51 -6.92
C ARG A 220 -15.75 3.57 -5.72
N THR A 221 -16.28 2.37 -5.88
CA THR A 221 -16.00 1.25 -4.96
C THR A 221 -14.72 0.54 -5.43
N PRO A 222 -14.13 -0.37 -4.64
CA PRO A 222 -13.00 -1.19 -5.10
C PRO A 222 -13.30 -1.99 -6.38
N LEU A 223 -14.57 -2.38 -6.59
CA LEU A 223 -15.00 -3.02 -7.84
C LEU A 223 -14.99 -2.04 -9.02
N GLY A 224 -15.45 -0.81 -8.81
CA GLY A 224 -15.37 0.27 -9.80
C GLY A 224 -13.93 0.65 -10.14
N ASP A 225 -13.04 0.71 -9.15
CA ASP A 225 -11.61 0.91 -9.36
C ASP A 225 -11.01 -0.24 -10.17
N SER A 226 -11.31 -1.50 -9.82
CA SER A 226 -10.83 -2.67 -10.57
C SER A 226 -11.28 -2.64 -12.02
N LEU A 227 -12.52 -2.23 -12.27
CA LEU A 227 -13.10 -2.20 -13.61
C LEU A 227 -12.43 -1.17 -14.54
N VAL A 228 -11.99 -0.03 -14.00
CA VAL A 228 -11.26 0.98 -14.80
C VAL A 228 -9.74 0.70 -14.89
N GLY A 229 -9.26 -0.36 -14.21
CA GLY A 229 -7.83 -0.67 -14.11
C GLY A 229 -7.08 0.13 -13.04
N ASP A 230 -7.81 0.74 -12.09
CA ASP A 230 -7.29 1.45 -10.91
C ASP A 230 -7.43 0.62 -9.62
N GLY A 231 -7.93 -0.63 -9.70
CA GLY A 231 -8.12 -1.50 -8.54
C GLY A 231 -6.90 -2.37 -8.21
N PRO A 232 -6.86 -2.99 -7.03
CA PRO A 232 -5.78 -3.90 -6.66
C PRO A 232 -5.72 -5.07 -7.66
N PRO A 233 -4.51 -5.58 -7.99
CA PRO A 233 -4.39 -6.72 -8.90
C PRO A 233 -5.19 -7.91 -8.36
N GLN A 234 -6.05 -8.48 -9.22
CA GLN A 234 -6.77 -9.71 -8.91
C GLN A 234 -5.78 -10.87 -9.01
N LEU A 235 -5.54 -11.55 -7.88
CA LEU A 235 -4.76 -12.78 -7.84
C LEU A 235 -5.63 -13.88 -8.49
N GLY A 236 -5.21 -14.32 -9.69
CA GLY A 236 -5.62 -15.59 -10.28
C GLY A 236 -4.80 -16.74 -9.72
#